data_AF-A0A7C7QXU4-F1
#
_entry.id   AF-A0A7C7QXU4-F1
#
_cell.length_a   1.000
_cell.length_b   1.000
_cell.length_c   1.000
_cell.angle_alpha   90.00
_cell.angle_beta   90.00
_cell.angle_gamma   90.00
#
_symmetry.space_group_name_H-M   'P 1'
#
loop_
_entity.id
_entity.type
_entity.pdbx_description
1 polymer ?
#
loop_
_entity_poly.entity_id
_entity_poly.type
_entity_poly.pdbx_seq_one_letter_code
_entity_poly.pdbx_strand_id
1 'polypeptide(L)'
;MTSEDIPRLIYLVLLLCMVGGYFLMSQRRNLGKVARYAVIWAFLFLGAIVAAGLWTEMRNDLSPRQSVIQGGAVEVPRAPDGHFYLNLEVNGVPTRFVVDTGASAIVLTMADAAAAGIDIDTLIFSGRAQTANGRVETAPTRIT
;
A
#
# COMPACT_ATOMS: atom_id res chain seq x y z
N MET A 1 -13.02 -27.48 43.98
CA MET A 1 -12.56 -28.84 43.62
C MET A 1 -13.25 -29.79 44.58
N THR A 2 -14.21 -30.57 44.10
CA THR A 2 -14.94 -31.57 44.89
C THR A 2 -14.11 -32.86 44.96
N SER A 3 -14.38 -33.74 45.93
CA SER A 3 -13.68 -35.04 46.08
C SER A 3 -13.81 -35.97 44.86
N GLU A 4 -14.76 -35.68 43.97
CA GLU A 4 -15.04 -36.39 42.70
C GLU A 4 -14.13 -35.92 41.55
N ASP A 5 -13.51 -34.75 41.65
CA ASP A 5 -12.71 -34.16 40.57
C ASP A 5 -11.38 -34.89 40.38
N ILE A 6 -10.77 -35.36 41.47
CA ILE A 6 -9.46 -36.04 41.43
C ILE A 6 -9.55 -37.41 40.72
N PRO A 7 -10.47 -38.32 41.08
CA PRO A 7 -10.64 -39.58 40.35
C PRO A 7 -11.04 -39.37 38.89
N ARG A 8 -11.87 -38.36 38.61
CA ARG A 8 -12.30 -38.01 37.25
C ARG A 8 -11.14 -37.50 36.40
N LEU A 9 -10.28 -36.65 36.95
CA LEU A 9 -9.08 -36.16 36.27
C LEU A 9 -8.12 -37.32 35.94
N ILE A 10 -7.89 -38.22 36.90
CA ILE A 10 -7.05 -39.40 36.70
C ILE A 10 -7.63 -40.28 35.58
N TYR A 11 -8.94 -40.53 35.59
CA TYR A 11 -9.63 -41.26 34.53
C TYR A 11 -9.48 -40.59 33.16
N LEU A 12 -9.66 -39.26 33.09
CA LEU A 12 -9.53 -38.51 31.84
C LEU A 12 -8.09 -38.50 31.30
N VAL A 13 -7.08 -38.39 32.17
CA VAL A 13 -5.66 -38.47 31.78
C VAL A 13 -5.33 -39.86 31.27
N LEU A 14 -5.78 -40.91 31.96
CA LEU A 14 -5.59 -42.29 31.50
C LEU A 14 -6.27 -42.55 30.16
N LEU A 15 -7.50 -42.06 29.98
CA LEU A 15 -8.23 -42.17 28.72
C LEU A 15 -7.52 -41.40 27.59
N LEU A 16 -7.04 -40.18 27.85
CA LEU A 16 -6.26 -39.40 26.90
C LEU A 16 -4.96 -40.11 26.52
N CYS A 17 -4.24 -40.68 27.47
CA CYS A 17 -3.03 -41.45 27.22
C CYS A 17 -3.32 -42.74 26.43
N MET A 18 -4.42 -43.42 26.71
CA MET A 18 -4.81 -44.65 26.00
C MET A 18 -5.23 -44.36 24.55
N VAL A 19 -6.09 -43.35 24.34
CA VAL A 19 -6.57 -42.95 23.01
C VAL A 19 -5.45 -42.29 22.21
N GLY A 20 -4.72 -41.34 22.81
CA GLY A 20 -3.57 -40.68 22.19
C GLY A 20 -2.43 -41.66 21.91
N GLY A 21 -2.17 -42.59 22.83
CA GLY A 21 -1.20 -43.67 22.66
C GLY A 21 -1.58 -44.64 21.54
N TYR A 22 -2.85 -45.08 21.48
CA TYR A 22 -3.37 -45.91 20.39
C TYR A 22 -3.34 -45.18 19.04
N PHE A 23 -3.73 -43.90 19.00
CA PHE A 23 -3.66 -43.08 17.79
C PHE A 23 -2.21 -42.92 17.31
N LEU A 24 -1.28 -42.58 18.21
CA LEU A 24 0.15 -42.49 17.89
C LEU A 24 0.73 -43.84 17.46
N MET A 25 0.33 -44.96 18.08
CA MET A 25 0.78 -46.33 17.80
C MET A 25 0.22 -46.85 16.46
N SER A 26 -1.06 -46.63 16.20
CA SER A 26 -1.77 -46.98 14.96
C SER A 26 -1.25 -46.18 13.77
N GLN A 27 -0.92 -44.90 14.00
CA GLN A 27 -0.38 -44.02 12.96
C GLN A 27 1.14 -44.24 12.75
N ARG A 28 1.86 -45.07 13.51
CA ARG A 28 3.34 -45.22 13.37
C ARG A 28 3.79 -45.65 11.97
N ARG A 29 2.95 -46.36 11.22
CA ARG A 29 3.21 -46.70 9.81
C ARG A 29 3.08 -45.50 8.84
N ASN A 30 2.40 -44.42 9.24
CA ASN A 30 2.14 -43.22 8.43
C ASN A 30 2.60 -41.90 9.09
N LEU A 31 3.24 -41.93 10.27
CA LEU A 31 3.76 -40.73 10.97
C LEU A 31 4.73 -39.93 10.09
N GLY A 32 5.54 -40.61 9.30
CA GLY A 32 6.40 -39.96 8.31
C GLY A 32 5.63 -39.18 7.24
N LYS A 33 4.44 -39.65 6.85
CA LYS A 33 3.57 -38.94 5.89
C LYS A 33 2.94 -37.70 6.53
N VAL A 34 2.46 -37.81 7.77
CA VAL A 34 1.87 -36.68 8.51
C VAL A 34 2.93 -35.59 8.76
N ALA A 35 4.12 -35.99 9.20
CA ALA A 35 5.26 -35.06 9.37
C ALA A 35 5.67 -34.41 8.05
N ARG A 36 5.72 -35.17 6.94
CA ARG A 36 6.00 -34.64 5.61
C ARG A 36 4.99 -33.57 5.19
N TYR A 37 3.69 -33.81 5.39
CA TYR A 37 2.67 -32.82 5.06
C TYR A 37 2.72 -31.59 5.98
N ALA A 38 3.00 -31.77 7.27
CA ALA A 38 3.19 -30.64 8.19
C ALA A 38 4.35 -29.74 7.75
N VAL A 39 5.46 -30.34 7.32
CA VAL A 39 6.62 -29.60 6.78
C VAL A 39 6.25 -28.87 5.48
N ILE A 40 5.57 -29.52 4.54
CA ILE A 40 5.12 -28.89 3.29
C ILE A 40 4.21 -27.68 3.58
N TRP A 41 3.23 -27.83 4.47
CA TRP A 41 2.35 -26.72 4.84
C TRP A 41 3.10 -25.59 5.56
N ALA A 42 4.04 -25.92 6.46
CA ALA A 42 4.87 -24.91 7.11
C ALA A 42 5.68 -24.11 6.09
N PHE A 43 6.27 -24.76 5.08
CA PHE A 43 6.97 -24.08 3.99
C PHE A 43 6.03 -23.26 3.10
N LEU A 44 4.83 -23.74 2.81
CA LEU A 44 3.84 -22.97 2.04
C LEU A 44 3.41 -21.69 2.77
N PHE A 45 3.09 -21.78 4.07
CA PHE A 45 2.74 -20.61 4.87
C PHE A 45 3.92 -19.64 5.01
N LEU A 46 5.12 -20.15 5.28
CA LEU A 46 6.33 -19.34 5.36
C LEU A 46 6.59 -18.62 4.03
N GLY A 47 6.52 -19.34 2.91
CA GLY A 47 6.66 -18.77 1.58
C GLY A 47 5.61 -17.72 1.27
N ALA A 48 4.35 -17.95 1.65
CA ALA A 48 3.26 -16.99 1.46
C ALA A 48 3.46 -15.72 2.30
N ILE A 49 3.90 -15.83 3.55
CA ILE A 49 4.21 -14.69 4.43
C ILE A 49 5.36 -13.86 3.85
N VAL A 50 6.45 -14.53 3.42
CA VAL A 50 7.60 -13.85 2.79
C VAL A 50 7.17 -13.17 1.50
N ALA A 51 6.43 -13.86 0.63
CA ALA A 51 5.94 -13.28 -0.62
C ALA A 51 5.03 -12.07 -0.38
N ALA A 52 4.12 -12.15 0.58
CA ALA A 52 3.24 -11.04 0.94
C ALA A 52 4.02 -9.83 1.46
N GLY A 53 5.04 -10.05 2.30
CA GLY A 53 5.91 -8.98 2.81
C GLY A 53 6.71 -8.29 1.70
N LEU A 54 7.37 -9.07 0.85
CA LEU A 54 8.15 -8.53 -0.27
C LEU A 54 7.28 -7.82 -1.32
N TRP A 55 6.05 -8.28 -1.53
CA TRP A 55 5.14 -7.69 -2.51
C TRP A 55 4.73 -6.25 -2.16
N THR A 56 4.68 -5.89 -0.88
CA THR A 56 4.36 -4.52 -0.46
C THR A 56 5.48 -3.54 -0.83
N GLU A 57 6.74 -3.94 -0.68
CA GLU A 57 7.90 -3.11 -1.03
C GLU A 57 8.00 -2.89 -2.55
N MET A 58 7.84 -3.95 -3.34
CA MET A 58 7.85 -3.87 -4.81
C MET A 58 6.76 -2.94 -5.36
N ARG A 59 5.56 -2.92 -4.75
CA ARG A 59 4.47 -2.03 -5.17
C ARG A 59 4.79 -0.55 -4.96
N ASN A 60 5.56 -0.22 -3.93
CA ASN A 60 5.92 1.16 -3.63
C ASN A 60 7.00 1.71 -4.57
N ASP A 61 7.91 0.84 -5.00
CA ASP A 61 8.99 1.21 -5.92
C ASP A 61 8.57 1.31 -7.39
N LEU A 62 7.45 0.69 -7.76
CA LEU A 62 6.82 0.81 -9.07
C LEU A 62 5.93 2.07 -9.22
N SER A 63 5.95 2.98 -8.25
CA SER A 63 5.35 4.30 -8.46
C SER A 63 6.00 4.92 -9.72
N PRO A 64 5.22 5.37 -10.72
CA PRO A 64 5.75 5.98 -11.93
C PRO A 64 6.66 7.15 -11.57
N ARG A 65 7.98 6.93 -11.61
CA ARG A 65 8.97 7.97 -11.35
C ARG A 65 9.26 8.64 -12.68
N GLN A 66 9.06 9.96 -12.71
CA GLN A 66 9.57 10.82 -13.76
C GLN A 66 11.08 10.56 -13.91
N SER A 67 11.52 10.09 -15.08
CA SER A 67 12.93 9.83 -15.36
C SER A 67 13.44 10.86 -16.37
N VAL A 68 14.65 11.38 -16.12
CA VAL A 68 15.33 12.27 -17.06
C VAL A 68 16.24 11.39 -17.91
N ILE A 69 15.94 11.29 -19.20
CA ILE A 69 16.75 10.55 -20.17
C ILE A 69 17.92 11.44 -20.62
N GLN A 70 19.08 10.82 -20.88
CA GLN A 70 20.22 11.52 -21.51
C GLN A 70 19.75 12.24 -22.78
N GLY A 71 19.97 13.56 -22.83
CA GLY A 71 19.51 14.43 -23.92
C GLY A 71 18.42 15.45 -23.54
N GLY A 72 18.03 15.53 -22.26
CA GLY A 72 17.07 16.52 -21.77
C GLY A 72 15.60 16.16 -22.03
N ALA A 73 15.34 14.94 -22.51
CA ALA A 73 13.99 14.40 -22.60
C ALA A 73 13.53 13.88 -21.24
N VAL A 74 12.29 14.19 -20.88
CA VAL A 74 11.65 13.67 -19.66
C VAL A 74 10.62 12.62 -20.08
N GLU A 75 10.79 11.40 -19.58
CA GLU A 75 9.80 10.33 -19.78
C GLU A 75 8.94 10.19 -18.52
N VAL A 76 7.62 10.18 -18.74
CA VAL A 76 6.62 10.08 -17.68
C VAL A 76 5.75 8.87 -17.97
N PRO A 77 5.83 7.80 -17.16
CA PRO A 77 4.96 6.65 -17.36
C PRO A 77 3.51 7.02 -17.02
N ARG A 78 2.57 6.43 -17.76
CA ARG A 78 1.14 6.55 -17.45
C ARG A 78 0.84 5.86 -16.13
N ALA A 79 0.17 6.56 -15.22
CA ALA A 79 -0.24 5.98 -13.95
C ALA A 79 -1.43 5.02 -14.11
N PRO A 80 -1.71 4.15 -13.11
CA PRO A 80 -2.80 3.17 -13.19
C PRO A 80 -4.20 3.77 -13.36
N ASP A 81 -4.42 5.00 -12.90
CA ASP A 81 -5.65 5.77 -13.11
C ASP A 81 -5.79 6.31 -14.55
N GLY A 82 -4.74 6.17 -15.34
CA GLY A 82 -4.70 6.57 -16.74
C GLY A 82 -4.19 7.98 -17.00
N HIS A 83 -3.84 8.73 -15.95
CA HIS A 83 -3.29 10.09 -16.06
C HIS A 83 -1.75 10.08 -16.05
N PHE A 84 -1.16 11.20 -16.47
CA PHE A 84 0.28 11.45 -16.35
C PHE A 84 0.53 12.45 -15.25
N TYR A 85 1.57 12.21 -14.45
CA TYR A 85 1.93 13.07 -13.33
C TYR A 85 3.37 13.56 -13.43
N LEU A 86 3.57 14.85 -13.22
CA LEU A 86 4.87 15.49 -13.18
C LEU A 86 5.15 16.02 -11.78
N ASN A 87 6.37 15.84 -11.29
CA ASN A 87 6.84 16.54 -10.10
C ASN A 87 7.65 17.74 -10.55
N LEU A 88 7.13 18.93 -10.26
CA LEU A 88 7.76 20.21 -10.59
C LEU A 88 8.06 20.97 -9.30
N GLU A 89 9.10 21.78 -9.30
CA GLU A 89 9.35 22.69 -8.18
C GLU A 89 8.58 24.00 -8.39
N VAL A 90 7.83 24.41 -7.38
CA VAL A 90 7.14 25.70 -7.32
C VAL A 90 7.71 26.47 -6.15
N ASN A 91 8.44 27.56 -6.41
CA ASN A 91 9.19 28.30 -5.39
C ASN A 91 10.10 27.39 -4.53
N GLY A 92 10.71 26.36 -5.15
CA GLY A 92 11.56 25.38 -4.47
C GLY A 92 10.82 24.27 -3.71
N VAL A 93 9.49 24.24 -3.74
CA VAL A 93 8.67 23.18 -3.13
C VAL A 93 8.28 22.15 -4.19
N PRO A 94 8.61 20.85 -4.00
CA PRO A 94 8.19 19.79 -4.92
C PRO A 94 6.66 19.62 -4.90
N THR A 95 6.03 19.86 -6.04
CA THR A 95 4.57 19.81 -6.21
C THR A 95 4.22 18.86 -7.34
N ARG A 96 3.24 17.99 -7.11
CA ARG A 96 2.78 17.01 -8.09
C ARG A 96 1.64 17.58 -8.92
N PHE A 97 1.83 17.62 -10.23
CA PHE A 97 0.85 18.06 -11.21
C PHE A 97 0.29 16.88 -12.00
N VAL A 98 -0.98 16.98 -12.40
CA VAL A 98 -1.54 16.16 -13.46
C VAL A 98 -1.33 16.86 -14.80
N VAL A 99 -0.93 16.11 -15.83
CA VAL A 99 -0.82 16.65 -17.18
C VAL A 99 -2.22 16.71 -17.80
N ASP A 100 -2.68 17.93 -18.09
CA ASP A 100 -3.94 18.19 -18.78
C ASP A 100 -3.65 18.95 -20.09
N THR A 101 -3.77 18.25 -21.22
CA THR A 101 -3.55 18.84 -22.55
C THR A 101 -4.63 19.85 -22.95
N GLY A 102 -5.77 19.89 -22.24
CA GLY A 102 -6.83 20.87 -22.45
C GLY A 102 -6.66 22.15 -21.63
N ALA A 103 -5.74 22.17 -20.67
CA ALA A 103 -5.49 23.34 -19.84
C ALA A 103 -4.62 24.37 -20.58
N SER A 104 -5.01 25.65 -20.52
CA SER A 104 -4.26 26.77 -21.09
C SER A 104 -3.32 27.44 -20.09
N ALA A 105 -3.42 27.10 -18.81
CA ALA A 105 -2.62 27.66 -17.73
C ALA A 105 -2.30 26.59 -16.68
N ILE A 106 -1.19 26.79 -15.96
CA ILE A 106 -0.88 26.02 -14.76
C ILE A 106 -1.78 26.50 -13.63
N VAL A 107 -2.43 25.56 -12.95
CA VAL A 107 -3.34 25.86 -11.85
C VAL A 107 -2.83 25.13 -10.60
N LEU A 108 -2.70 25.88 -9.51
CA LEU A 108 -2.40 25.33 -8.19
C LEU A 108 -3.69 25.22 -7.39
N THR A 109 -3.79 24.21 -6.55
CA THR A 109 -4.78 24.22 -5.48
C THR A 109 -4.39 25.28 -4.45
N MET A 110 -5.36 25.74 -3.65
CA MET A 110 -5.07 26.68 -2.55
C MET A 110 -4.07 26.11 -1.54
N ALA A 111 -4.11 24.80 -1.31
CA ALA A 111 -3.18 24.11 -0.41
C ALA A 111 -1.76 24.08 -1.00
N ASP A 112 -1.62 23.76 -2.29
CA ASP A 112 -0.30 23.73 -2.94
C ASP A 112 0.30 25.13 -3.08
N ALA A 113 -0.54 26.14 -3.35
CA ALA A 113 -0.10 27.53 -3.37
C ALA A 113 0.41 27.99 -1.99
N ALA A 114 -0.33 27.67 -0.91
CA ALA A 114 0.09 27.96 0.46
C ALA A 114 1.39 27.22 0.82
N ALA A 115 1.51 25.94 0.44
CA ALA A 115 2.71 25.14 0.66
C ALA A 115 3.92 25.74 -0.07
N ALA A 116 3.72 26.30 -1.26
CA ALA A 116 4.73 27.03 -2.03
C ALA A 116 5.02 28.46 -1.50
N GLY A 117 4.47 28.83 -0.33
CA GLY A 117 4.72 30.11 0.32
C GLY A 117 3.96 31.30 -0.27
N ILE A 118 2.94 31.05 -1.11
CA ILE A 118 2.08 32.12 -1.62
C ILE A 118 1.11 32.54 -0.52
N ASP A 119 1.09 33.83 -0.20
CA ASP A 119 0.18 34.40 0.80
C ASP A 119 -1.26 34.42 0.26
N ILE A 120 -2.02 33.41 0.68
CA ILE A 120 -3.39 33.16 0.27
C ILE A 120 -4.33 34.31 0.64
N ASP A 121 -4.11 34.98 1.77
CA ASP A 121 -5.02 36.01 2.28
C ASP A 121 -4.93 37.30 1.45
N THR A 122 -3.85 37.46 0.68
CA THR A 122 -3.64 38.60 -0.21
C THR A 122 -4.07 38.35 -1.65
N LEU A 123 -4.50 37.12 -1.98
CA LEU A 123 -4.86 36.75 -3.35
C LEU A 123 -6.12 37.50 -3.83
N ILE A 124 -6.00 38.13 -5.00
CA ILE A 124 -7.12 38.77 -5.68
C ILE A 124 -7.62 37.83 -6.78
N PHE A 125 -8.84 37.33 -6.62
CA PHE A 125 -9.52 36.44 -7.57
C PHE A 125 -10.11 37.23 -8.75
N SER A 126 -9.25 37.86 -9.55
CA SER A 126 -9.65 38.65 -10.71
C SER A 126 -9.83 37.83 -11.99
N GLY A 127 -9.34 36.59 -12.02
CA GLY A 127 -9.41 35.69 -13.15
C GLY A 127 -10.65 34.80 -13.13
N ARG A 128 -10.99 34.23 -14.29
CA ARG A 128 -12.05 33.22 -14.42
C ARG A 128 -11.58 32.11 -15.35
N ALA A 129 -11.79 30.87 -14.94
CA ALA A 129 -11.53 29.68 -15.75
C ALA A 129 -12.85 28.96 -16.05
N GLN A 130 -12.98 28.42 -17.26
CA GLN A 130 -14.08 27.53 -17.63
C GLN A 130 -13.59 26.09 -17.43
N THR A 131 -14.23 25.35 -16.54
CA THR A 131 -13.94 23.94 -16.29
C THR A 131 -15.11 23.08 -16.77
N ALA A 132 -14.93 21.75 -16.75
CA ALA A 132 -16.03 20.81 -17.01
C ALA A 132 -17.22 21.00 -16.06
N ASN A 133 -16.96 21.45 -14.83
CA ASN A 133 -17.98 21.69 -13.80
C ASN A 133 -18.53 23.13 -13.82
N GLY A 134 -18.15 23.95 -14.81
CA GLY A 134 -18.59 25.34 -14.95
C GLY A 134 -17.48 26.36 -14.70
N ARG A 135 -17.87 27.63 -14.52
CA ARG A 135 -16.92 28.73 -14.29
C ARG A 135 -16.44 28.73 -12.84
N VAL A 136 -15.14 28.92 -12.66
CA VAL A 136 -14.49 29.13 -11.37
C VAL A 136 -13.68 30.41 -11.40
N GLU A 137 -13.53 31.06 -10.25
CA GLU A 137 -12.65 32.23 -10.12
C GLU A 137 -11.22 31.78 -9.87
N THR A 138 -10.26 32.54 -10.39
CA THR A 138 -8.82 32.27 -10.24
C THR A 138 -8.09 33.53 -9.83
N ALA A 139 -7.02 33.37 -9.04
CA ALA A 139 -6.13 34.45 -8.67
C ALA A 139 -4.79 34.29 -9.40
N PRO A 140 -4.52 35.06 -10.46
CA PRO A 140 -3.22 35.01 -11.14
C PRO A 140 -2.12 35.46 -10.20
N THR A 141 -1.06 34.66 -10.09
CA THR A 141 0.11 34.98 -9.28
C THR A 141 1.39 34.64 -10.05
N ARG A 142 2.52 35.16 -9.57
CA ARG A 142 3.84 34.90 -10.13
C ARG A 142 4.59 33.97 -9.18
N ILE A 143 5.10 32.87 -9.75
CA ILE A 143 6.06 31.98 -9.08
C ILE A 143 7.48 32.44 -9.42
N THR A 144 8.42 32.21 -8.51
CA THR A 144 9.84 32.59 -8.61
C THR A 144 10.75 31.37 -8.62
#